data_AF-E1YKL3-F1
#
_entry.id   AF-E1YKL3-F1
#
_cell.length_a   1.000
_cell.length_b   1.000
_cell.length_c   1.000
_cell.angle_alpha   90.00
_cell.angle_beta   90.00
_cell.angle_gamma   90.00
#
_symmetry.space_group_name_H-M   'P 1'
#
loop_
_entity.id
_entity.type
_entity.pdbx_description
1 polymer ?
#
loop_
_entity_poly.entity_id
_entity_poly.type
_entity_poly.pdbx_seq_one_letter_code
_entity_poly.pdbx_strand_id
1 'polypeptide(L)'
;MSFWSVMLLITFFAGLLYAGPNMNPGKWEITYENEMPGMPMKMPAVKITQCITNQEIVPKNDQQSGQGCKTTDIKISGDTVSWSIICNNPGGASKAKGKIIYSGNQMKGQMDMEQAGMKMTTKISGQRIGKCD
;
A
#
# COMPACT_ATOMS: atom_id res chain seq x y z
N MET A 1 20.89 -55.84 -27.76
CA MET A 1 20.22 -55.76 -26.44
C MET A 1 21.30 -55.23 -25.50
N SER A 2 21.28 -54.00 -25.02
CA SER A 2 20.18 -53.40 -24.27
C SER A 2 20.25 -51.89 -24.37
N PHE A 3 19.08 -51.30 -24.61
CA PHE A 3 18.79 -49.90 -24.50
C PHE A 3 18.94 -49.47 -23.04
N TRP A 4 19.69 -48.41 -22.75
CA TRP A 4 19.34 -47.60 -21.57
C TRP A 4 19.51 -46.10 -21.85
N SER A 5 18.35 -45.56 -22.20
CA SER A 5 17.87 -44.17 -22.12
C SER A 5 18.84 -43.12 -21.56
N VAL A 6 19.20 -42.20 -22.45
CA VAL A 6 19.53 -40.82 -22.12
C VAL A 6 18.31 -40.20 -21.44
N MET A 7 18.28 -40.18 -20.10
CA MET A 7 17.24 -39.48 -19.35
C MET A 7 17.62 -37.99 -19.30
N LEU A 8 17.11 -37.25 -20.28
CA LEU A 8 17.13 -35.79 -20.32
C LEU A 8 16.26 -35.28 -19.14
N LEU A 9 16.88 -34.98 -18.00
CA LEU A 9 16.22 -34.27 -16.90
C LEU A 9 16.01 -32.81 -17.32
N ILE A 10 14.89 -32.54 -17.99
CA ILE A 10 14.37 -31.19 -18.17
C ILE A 10 13.85 -30.74 -16.80
N THR A 11 14.74 -30.18 -15.98
CA THR A 11 14.33 -29.39 -14.82
C THR A 11 13.63 -28.15 -15.34
N PHE A 12 12.30 -28.23 -15.43
CA PHE A 12 11.42 -27.10 -15.68
C PHE A 12 11.55 -26.15 -14.49
N PHE A 13 12.49 -25.21 -14.59
CA PHE A 13 12.61 -24.09 -13.66
C PHE A 13 11.36 -23.23 -13.89
N ALA A 14 10.27 -23.55 -13.20
CA ALA A 14 9.11 -22.68 -13.10
C ALA A 14 9.56 -21.44 -12.33
N GLY A 15 10.13 -20.47 -13.05
CA GLY A 15 10.38 -19.15 -12.53
C GLY A 15 9.05 -18.58 -12.08
N LEU A 16 8.84 -18.53 -10.76
CA LEU A 16 7.81 -17.70 -10.17
C LEU A 16 8.13 -16.27 -10.59
N LEU A 17 7.53 -15.81 -11.69
CA LEU A 17 7.47 -14.40 -12.02
C LEU A 17 6.73 -13.75 -10.87
N TYR A 18 7.48 -13.18 -9.93
CA TYR A 18 6.97 -12.23 -8.96
C TYR A 18 6.55 -11.00 -9.75
N ALA A 19 5.40 -11.09 -10.40
CA ALA A 19 4.69 -9.92 -10.88
C ALA A 19 4.35 -9.13 -9.62
N GLY A 20 4.95 -7.94 -9.49
CA GLY A 20 4.52 -6.97 -8.49
C GLY A 20 3.02 -6.70 -8.64
N PRO A 21 2.42 -5.97 -7.70
CA PRO A 21 1.00 -5.68 -7.78
C PRO A 21 0.67 -5.00 -9.11
N ASN A 22 -0.51 -5.26 -9.65
CA ASN A 22 -1.03 -4.67 -10.88
C ASN A 22 -1.21 -3.15 -10.73
N MET A 23 -0.10 -2.43 -10.78
CA MET A 23 0.01 -1.00 -10.56
C MET A 23 0.82 -0.40 -11.70
N ASN A 24 0.25 0.61 -12.37
CA ASN A 24 0.97 1.37 -13.39
C ASN A 24 1.71 2.54 -12.75
N PRO A 25 3.05 2.63 -12.87
CA PRO A 25 3.80 3.76 -12.37
C PRO A 25 3.33 5.09 -12.98
N GLY A 26 3.39 6.16 -12.21
CA GLY A 26 3.03 7.49 -12.69
C GLY A 26 2.54 8.44 -11.60
N LYS A 27 1.84 9.48 -12.03
CA LYS A 27 1.22 10.48 -11.17
C LYS A 27 -0.19 10.02 -10.81
N TRP A 28 -0.51 10.05 -9.52
CA TRP A 28 -1.77 9.57 -8.96
C TRP A 28 -2.46 10.67 -8.18
N GLU A 29 -3.76 10.84 -8.40
CA GLU A 29 -4.65 11.56 -7.49
C GLU A 29 -5.22 10.57 -6.47
N ILE A 30 -5.11 10.88 -5.19
CA ILE A 30 -5.42 9.99 -4.07
C ILE A 30 -6.35 10.72 -3.12
N THR A 31 -7.46 10.08 -2.76
CA THR A 31 -8.46 10.60 -1.85
C THR A 31 -8.44 9.81 -0.55
N TYR A 32 -8.36 10.52 0.57
CA TYR A 32 -8.44 9.99 1.93
C TYR A 32 -9.75 10.44 2.57
N GLU A 33 -10.53 9.49 3.06
CA GLU A 33 -11.79 9.73 3.78
C GLU A 33 -11.67 9.16 5.20
N ASN A 34 -11.70 10.05 6.19
CA ASN A 34 -11.56 9.66 7.59
C ASN A 34 -12.92 9.39 8.22
N GLU A 35 -13.06 8.22 8.83
CA GLU A 35 -14.21 7.78 9.60
C GLU A 35 -13.82 7.75 11.08
N MET A 36 -14.42 8.66 11.86
CA MET A 36 -14.27 8.72 13.31
C MET A 36 -15.58 8.33 14.00
N PRO A 37 -15.59 7.28 14.85
CA PRO A 37 -16.77 6.92 15.63
C PRO A 37 -17.21 8.08 16.54
N GLY A 38 -18.53 8.33 16.60
CA GLY A 38 -19.12 9.30 17.54
C GLY A 38 -19.21 10.75 17.04
N MET A 39 -18.77 11.06 15.82
CA MET A 39 -18.98 12.37 15.20
C MET A 39 -20.15 12.32 14.18
N PRO A 40 -21.16 13.21 14.30
CA PRO A 40 -22.32 13.20 13.40
C PRO A 40 -22.04 13.77 12.00
N MET A 41 -20.88 14.40 11.79
CA MET A 41 -20.48 14.98 10.50
C MET A 41 -19.32 14.19 9.89
N LYS A 42 -19.46 13.82 8.61
CA LYS A 42 -18.35 13.29 7.80
C LYS A 42 -17.33 14.40 7.59
N MET A 43 -16.07 14.14 7.93
CA MET A 43 -15.01 15.09 7.61
C MET A 43 -14.82 15.18 6.09
N PRO A 44 -14.45 16.35 5.55
CA PRO A 44 -14.16 16.49 4.12
C PRO A 44 -13.07 15.52 3.68
N ALA A 45 -13.25 14.93 2.50
CA ALA A 45 -12.22 14.10 1.89
C ALA A 45 -11.00 14.95 1.52
N VAL A 46 -9.81 14.44 1.80
CA VAL A 46 -8.55 15.11 1.44
C VAL A 46 -8.02 14.48 0.16
N LYS A 47 -7.77 15.30 -0.85
CA LYS A 47 -7.16 14.88 -2.11
C LYS A 47 -5.71 15.33 -2.18
N ILE A 48 -4.82 14.41 -2.52
CA ILE A 48 -3.41 14.70 -2.79
C ILE A 48 -2.99 14.11 -4.12
N THR A 49 -2.02 14.75 -4.76
CA THR A 49 -1.40 14.24 -5.97
C THR A 49 0.05 13.89 -5.69
N GLN A 50 0.47 12.69 -6.04
CA GLN A 50 1.86 12.26 -5.86
C GLN A 50 2.32 11.27 -6.93
N CYS A 51 3.64 11.11 -7.03
CA CYS A 51 4.25 10.10 -7.87
C CYS A 51 4.37 8.77 -7.12
N ILE A 52 3.89 7.69 -7.75
CA ILE A 52 4.00 6.32 -7.24
C ILE A 52 4.79 5.48 -8.24
N THR A 53 5.78 4.76 -7.74
CA THR A 53 6.63 3.85 -8.50
C THR A 53 6.61 2.46 -7.88
N ASN A 54 7.15 1.45 -8.57
CA ASN A 54 7.28 0.10 -8.00
C ASN A 54 8.22 0.06 -6.78
N GLN A 55 9.15 1.01 -6.67
CA GLN A 55 10.06 1.14 -5.53
C GLN A 55 9.41 1.88 -4.36
N GLU A 56 8.51 2.82 -4.66
CA GLU A 56 7.77 3.64 -3.70
C GLU A 56 6.27 3.37 -3.80
N ILE A 57 5.88 2.14 -3.42
CA ILE A 57 4.53 1.62 -3.66
C ILE A 57 3.52 1.91 -2.55
N VAL A 58 3.97 2.49 -1.45
CA VAL A 58 3.09 2.94 -0.36
C VAL A 58 2.85 4.43 -0.54
N PRO A 59 1.60 4.87 -0.78
CA PRO A 59 1.26 6.28 -0.83
C PRO A 59 1.64 6.98 0.48
N LYS A 60 2.30 8.13 0.37
CA LYS A 60 2.63 8.98 1.50
C LYS A 60 1.53 10.04 1.65
N ASN A 61 1.02 10.27 2.86
CA ASN A 61 0.17 11.44 3.13
C ASN A 61 0.90 12.41 4.07
N ASP A 62 0.48 13.68 4.10
CA ASP A 62 1.17 14.69 4.92
C ASP A 62 1.08 14.40 6.42
N GLN A 63 0.05 13.66 6.85
CA GLN A 63 -0.05 13.16 8.23
C GLN A 63 1.05 12.16 8.59
N GLN A 64 1.63 11.45 7.60
CA GLN A 64 2.78 10.55 7.76
C GLN A 64 4.12 11.25 7.56
N SER A 65 4.15 12.41 6.91
CA SER A 65 5.37 13.18 6.64
C SER A 65 5.78 14.10 7.81
N GLY A 66 4.93 14.23 8.83
CA GLY A 66 5.20 14.99 10.06
C GLY A 66 6.12 14.26 11.04
N GLN A 67 7.06 15.03 11.62
CA GLN A 67 8.06 14.71 12.66
C GLN A 67 7.88 13.35 13.36
N GLY A 68 8.58 12.31 12.87
CA GLY A 68 8.83 11.07 13.62
C GLY A 68 8.04 9.82 13.22
N CYS A 69 7.27 9.85 12.12
CA CYS A 69 6.61 8.66 11.57
C CYS A 69 7.52 7.84 10.63
N LYS A 70 7.52 6.51 10.80
CA LYS A 70 8.27 5.56 9.96
C LYS A 70 7.36 4.47 9.41
N THR A 71 7.40 4.28 8.10
CA THR A 71 6.78 3.14 7.43
C THR A 71 7.64 1.88 7.60
N THR A 72 7.01 0.78 7.99
CA THR A 72 7.63 -0.51 8.33
C THR A 72 6.74 -1.65 7.82
N ASP A 73 7.23 -2.90 7.88
CA ASP A 73 6.47 -4.11 7.57
C ASP A 73 5.75 -4.08 6.20
N ILE A 74 6.39 -3.51 5.18
CA ILE A 74 5.82 -3.51 3.83
C ILE A 74 5.81 -4.95 3.31
N LYS A 75 4.62 -5.43 2.95
CA LYS A 75 4.40 -6.75 2.37
C LYS A 75 3.58 -6.63 1.09
N ILE A 76 3.99 -7.39 0.09
CA ILE A 76 3.34 -7.47 -1.22
C ILE A 76 2.88 -8.90 -1.42
N SER A 77 1.59 -9.06 -1.73
CA SER A 77 0.98 -10.36 -2.01
C SER A 77 0.01 -10.22 -3.18
N GLY A 78 0.47 -10.58 -4.38
CA GLY A 78 -0.24 -10.27 -5.62
C GLY A 78 -0.47 -8.76 -5.75
N ASP A 79 -1.72 -8.37 -6.00
CA ASP A 79 -2.13 -6.97 -6.15
C ASP A 79 -2.25 -6.18 -4.84
N THR A 80 -2.08 -6.86 -3.71
CA THR A 80 -2.25 -6.28 -2.38
C THR A 80 -0.92 -5.82 -1.81
N VAL A 81 -0.89 -4.57 -1.34
CA VAL A 81 0.21 -3.99 -0.56
C VAL A 81 -0.29 -3.66 0.84
N SER A 82 0.40 -4.14 1.87
CA SER A 82 0.12 -3.82 3.26
C SER A 82 1.36 -3.31 3.96
N TRP A 83 1.19 -2.38 4.91
CA TRP A 83 2.30 -1.77 5.64
C TRP A 83 1.86 -1.36 7.05
N SER A 84 2.84 -1.13 7.92
CA SER A 84 2.66 -0.54 9.24
C SER A 84 3.31 0.84 9.30
N ILE A 85 2.75 1.76 10.07
CA ILE A 85 3.33 3.06 10.37
C ILE A 85 3.51 3.15 11.87
N ILE A 86 4.70 3.59 12.31
CA ILE A 86 5.01 3.84 13.71
C ILE A 86 5.40 5.31 13.83
N CYS A 87 4.66 6.09 14.62
CA CYS A 87 4.96 7.49 14.89
C CYS A 87 5.43 7.67 16.33
N ASN A 88 6.61 8.28 16.49
CA ASN A 88 7.17 8.59 17.80
C ASN A 88 6.82 10.02 18.18
N ASN A 89 5.72 10.22 18.91
CA ASN A 89 5.30 11.53 19.39
C ASN A 89 5.67 11.71 20.88
N PRO A 90 5.86 12.96 21.36
CA PRO A 90 6.14 13.22 22.79
C PRO A 90 5.09 12.65 23.76
N GLY A 91 3.85 12.45 23.29
CA GLY A 91 2.74 11.84 24.05
C GLY A 91 2.61 10.32 23.95
N GLY A 92 3.58 9.63 23.32
CA GLY A 92 3.58 8.18 23.14
C GLY A 92 3.66 7.73 21.68
N ALA A 93 4.11 6.50 21.47
CA ALA A 93 4.20 5.91 20.14
C ALA A 93 2.80 5.50 19.63
N SER A 94 2.40 5.97 18.45
CA SER A 94 1.18 5.51 17.78
C SER A 94 1.52 4.52 16.67
N LYS A 95 0.60 3.59 16.40
CA LYS A 95 0.72 2.60 15.33
C LYS A 95 -0.50 2.64 14.44
N ALA A 96 -0.26 2.61 13.13
CA ALA A 96 -1.31 2.45 12.13
C ALA A 96 -0.95 1.29 11.19
N LYS A 97 -1.97 0.63 10.62
CA LYS A 97 -1.80 -0.41 9.61
C LYS A 97 -2.58 -0.04 8.36
N GLY A 98 -1.90 -0.04 7.22
CA GLY A 98 -2.48 0.23 5.91
C GLY A 98 -2.56 -1.01 5.05
N LYS A 99 -3.57 -1.07 4.20
CA LYS A 99 -3.70 -2.07 3.14
C LYS A 99 -4.36 -1.42 1.92
N ILE A 100 -3.75 -1.58 0.75
CA ILE A 100 -4.30 -1.19 -0.55
C ILE A 100 -4.24 -2.36 -1.53
N ILE A 101 -5.12 -2.31 -2.51
CA ILE A 101 -5.16 -3.21 -3.65
C ILE A 101 -5.04 -2.33 -4.90
N TYR A 102 -4.10 -2.66 -5.76
CA TYR A 102 -3.92 -2.00 -7.05
C TYR A 102 -4.66 -2.75 -8.15
N SER A 103 -5.18 -2.00 -9.13
CA SER A 103 -5.88 -2.56 -10.30
C SER A 103 -5.62 -1.67 -11.52
N GLY A 104 -4.42 -1.80 -12.07
CA GLY A 104 -3.89 -1.00 -13.17
C GLY A 104 -3.75 0.48 -12.81
N ASN A 105 -4.74 1.27 -13.22
CA ASN A 105 -4.81 2.73 -13.01
C ASN A 105 -5.68 3.13 -11.81
N GLN A 106 -6.13 2.16 -11.02
CA GLN A 106 -6.96 2.38 -9.84
C GLN A 106 -6.33 1.76 -8.61
N MET A 107 -6.64 2.33 -7.44
CA MET A 107 -6.34 1.72 -6.16
C MET A 107 -7.47 1.94 -5.16
N LYS A 108 -7.65 0.99 -4.26
CA LYS A 108 -8.57 1.08 -3.11
C LYS A 108 -7.92 0.48 -1.88
N GLY A 109 -8.23 1.01 -0.72
CA GLY A 109 -7.73 0.46 0.53
C GLY A 109 -8.24 1.17 1.75
N GLN A 110 -7.63 0.84 2.88
CA GLN A 110 -7.91 1.47 4.14
C GLN A 110 -6.67 1.52 5.01
N MET A 111 -6.69 2.42 5.98
CA MET A 111 -5.74 2.51 7.07
C MET A 111 -6.50 2.52 8.39
N ASP A 112 -6.09 1.68 9.32
CA ASP A 112 -6.65 1.62 10.66
C ASP A 112 -5.60 2.11 11.65
N MET A 113 -5.97 3.08 12.48
CA MET A 113 -5.13 3.64 13.52
C MET A 113 -5.86 3.55 14.86
N GLU A 114 -5.13 3.21 15.91
CA GLU A 114 -5.65 3.21 17.27
C GLU A 114 -4.82 4.17 18.13
N GLN A 115 -5.49 5.12 18.77
CA GLN A 115 -4.85 6.11 19.63
C GLN A 115 -5.77 6.40 20.83
N ALA A 116 -5.22 6.28 22.04
CA ALA A 116 -5.93 6.57 23.30
C ALA A 116 -7.31 5.88 23.43
N GLY A 117 -7.44 4.64 22.94
CA GLY A 117 -8.69 3.86 22.98
C GLY A 117 -9.71 4.21 21.89
N MET A 118 -9.40 5.16 21.00
CA MET A 118 -10.21 5.49 19.83
C MET A 118 -9.63 4.83 18.58
N LYS A 119 -10.50 4.13 17.83
CA LYS A 119 -10.18 3.60 16.51
C LYS A 119 -10.59 4.60 15.44
N MET A 120 -9.65 4.90 14.56
CA MET A 120 -9.86 5.74 13.39
C MET A 120 -9.62 4.88 12.15
N THR A 121 -10.57 4.90 11.22
CA THR A 121 -10.44 4.21 9.94
C THR A 121 -10.39 5.26 8.84
N THR A 122 -9.37 5.21 8.00
CA THR A 122 -9.22 6.07 6.83
C THR A 122 -9.40 5.22 5.58
N LYS A 123 -10.43 5.48 4.79
CA LYS A 123 -10.58 4.89 3.47
C LYS A 123 -9.67 5.59 2.48
N ILE A 124 -9.06 4.82 1.60
CA ILE A 124 -8.13 5.28 0.58
C ILE A 124 -8.68 4.89 -0.78
N SER A 125 -8.78 5.84 -1.70
CA SER A 125 -9.05 5.57 -3.11
C SER A 125 -8.10 6.39 -3.97
N GLY A 126 -7.77 5.90 -5.17
CA GLY A 126 -6.90 6.66 -6.05
C GLY A 126 -7.01 6.27 -7.51
N GLN A 127 -6.62 7.20 -8.37
CA GLN A 127 -6.61 7.06 -9.82
C GLN A 127 -5.31 7.62 -10.40
N ARG A 128 -4.71 6.89 -11.34
CA ARG A 128 -3.56 7.37 -12.10
C ARG A 128 -4.01 8.43 -13.10
N ILE A 129 -3.43 9.62 -12.99
CA ILE A 129 -3.75 10.79 -13.81
C ILE A 129 -2.70 11.07 -14.89
N GLY A 130 -1.55 10.40 -14.89
CA GLY A 130 -0.55 10.59 -15.94
C GLY A 130 0.82 10.02 -15.63
N LYS A 131 1.82 10.48 -16.39
CA LYS A 131 3.23 10.26 -16.06
C LYS A 131 3.64 11.21 -14.93
N CYS A 132 4.69 10.85 -14.21
CA CYS A 132 5.38 11.81 -13.34
C CYS A 132 6.06 12.87 -14.18
N ASP A 133 6.18 14.07 -13.60
CA ASP A 133 6.90 15.19 -14.19
C ASP A 133 8.42 14.97 -14.09
#